data_AF-A0A1Y3CQY9-F1
#
_entry.id   AF-A0A1Y3CQY9-F1
#
_cell.length_a   1.000
_cell.length_b   1.000
_cell.length_c   1.000
_cell.angle_alpha   90.00
_cell.angle_beta   90.00
_cell.angle_gamma   90.00
#
_symmetry.space_group_name_H-M   'P 1'
#
loop_
_entity.id
_entity.type
_entity.pdbx_description
1 polymer ?
#
loop_
_entity_poly.entity_id
_entity_poly.type
_entity_poly.pdbx_seq_one_letter_code
_entity_poly.pdbx_strand_id
1 'polypeptide(L)' 'MGYSKDFKDKVIEIMARDQLSVRKAAQHFGVCTRTIQLWKKSTEIKPIPGRPAKISKEQILKDVEQYPDDYISERAERFG' A
#
# COMPACT_ATOMS: atom_id res chain seq x y z
N MET A 1 -0.57 9.18 9.85
CA MET A 1 -0.29 8.64 11.19
C MET A 1 -0.60 7.15 11.18
N GLY A 2 0.38 6.31 11.49
CA GLY A 2 0.22 4.86 11.58
C GLY A 2 0.96 4.35 12.80
N TYR A 3 0.44 3.30 13.42
CA TYR A 3 1.10 2.63 14.53
C TYR A 3 2.39 1.96 14.04
N SER A 4 3.44 1.96 14.88
CA SER A 4 4.71 1.27 14.58
C SER A 4 4.50 -0.24 14.51
N LYS A 5 5.37 -0.95 13.79
CA LYS A 5 5.33 -2.43 13.69
C LYS A 5 5.43 -3.05 15.09
N ASP A 6 6.38 -2.59 15.89
CA ASP A 6 6.62 -3.07 17.25
C ASP A 6 5.40 -2.94 18.16
N PHE A 7 4.65 -1.84 18.03
CA PHE A 7 3.42 -1.65 18.81
C PHE A 7 2.35 -2.67 18.42
N LYS A 8 2.15 -2.88 17.11
CA LYS A 8 1.16 -3.84 16.61
C LYS A 8 1.51 -5.27 17.04
N ASP A 9 2.78 -5.65 16.93
CA ASP A 9 3.28 -6.97 17.31
C ASP A 9 3.09 -7.20 18.82
N LYS A 10 3.43 -6.21 19.65
CA LYS A 10 3.23 -6.28 21.10
C LYS A 10 1.76 -6.38 21.50
N VAL A 11 0.86 -5.68 20.80
CA VAL A 11 -0.59 -5.80 21.04
C VAL A 11 -1.07 -7.23 20.74
N ILE A 12 -0.62 -7.83 19.63
CA ILE A 12 -0.97 -9.22 19.29
C ILE A 12 -0.40 -10.20 20.31
N GLU A 13 0.85 -10.00 20.75
CA GLU A 13 1.50 -10.84 21.74
C GLU A 13 0.74 -10.83 23.07
N ILE A 14 0.41 -9.65 23.59
CA ILE A 14 -0.37 -9.51 24.84
C ILE A 14 -1.76 -10.11 24.68
N MET A 15 -2.41 -9.93 23.53
CA MET A 15 -3.69 -10.56 23.25
C MET A 15 -3.63 -12.10 23.30
N ALA A 16 -2.56 -12.69 22.78
CA ALA A 16 -2.37 -14.13 22.79
C ALA A 16 -2.03 -14.64 24.20
N ARG A 17 -1.15 -13.94 24.92
CA ARG A 17 -0.73 -14.26 26.28
C ARG A 17 -1.90 -14.25 27.27
N ASP A 18 -2.71 -13.19 27.22
CA ASP A 18 -3.80 -12.94 28.18
C ASP A 18 -5.17 -13.43 27.66
N GLN A 19 -5.20 -14.13 26.52
CA GLN A 19 -6.40 -14.61 25.83
C GLN A 19 -7.50 -13.55 25.68
N LEU A 20 -7.10 -12.31 25.37
CA LEU A 20 -8.03 -11.19 25.27
C LEU A 20 -8.86 -11.26 23.99
N SER A 21 -10.16 -10.98 24.13
CA SER A 21 -11.01 -10.73 22.97
C SER A 21 -10.58 -9.44 22.26
N VAL A 22 -10.86 -9.34 20.95
CA VAL A 22 -10.58 -8.13 20.15
C VAL A 22 -11.20 -6.88 20.78
N ARG A 23 -12.40 -6.99 21.34
CA ARG A 23 -13.11 -5.88 21.98
C ARG A 23 -12.42 -5.43 23.28
N LYS A 24 -11.95 -6.39 24.09
CA LYS A 24 -11.23 -6.08 25.34
C LYS A 24 -9.87 -5.45 25.05
N ALA A 25 -9.14 -5.97 24.06
CA ALA A 25 -7.89 -5.39 23.61
C ALA A 25 -8.07 -3.98 23.02
N ALA A 26 -9.12 -3.75 22.23
CA ALA A 26 -9.47 -2.43 21.71
C ALA A 26 -9.66 -1.39 22.80
N GLN A 27 -10.40 -1.75 23.86
CA GLN A 27 -10.59 -0.88 25.03
C GLN A 27 -9.29 -0.67 25.80
N HIS A 28 -8.49 -1.73 25.99
CA HIS A 28 -7.24 -1.66 26.75
C HIS A 28 -6.18 -0.76 26.07
N PHE A 29 -6.04 -0.85 24.75
CA PHE A 29 -5.05 -0.09 24.00
C PHE A 29 -5.58 1.22 23.39
N GLY A 30 -6.89 1.50 23.53
CA GLY A 30 -7.51 2.70 22.94
C GLY A 30 -7.53 2.68 21.41
N VAL A 31 -7.64 1.49 20.80
CA VAL A 31 -7.61 1.31 19.33
C VAL A 31 -8.93 0.73 18.86
N CYS A 32 -9.43 1.16 17.70
CA CYS A 32 -10.62 0.57 17.11
C CYS A 32 -10.48 -0.95 16.89
N THR A 33 -11.57 -1.69 17.12
CA THR A 33 -11.63 -3.16 16.93
C THR A 33 -11.23 -3.58 15.52
N ARG A 34 -11.66 -2.82 14.51
CA ARG A 34 -11.29 -3.04 13.10
C ARG A 34 -9.78 -3.01 12.88
N THR A 35 -9.07 -2.10 13.55
CA THR A 35 -7.62 -1.94 13.41
C THR A 35 -6.88 -3.15 13.96
N ILE A 36 -7.31 -3.66 15.11
CA ILE A 36 -6.76 -4.90 15.71
C ILE A 36 -7.03 -6.11 14.80
N GLN A 37 -8.23 -6.20 14.21
CA GLN A 37 -8.54 -7.25 13.23
C GLN A 37 -7.63 -7.17 11.99
N LEU A 38 -7.28 -5.97 11.53
CA LEU A 38 -6.32 -5.78 10.44
C LEU A 38 -4.92 -6.23 10.84
N TRP A 39 -4.47 -5.91 12.06
CA TRP A 39 -3.15 -6.34 12.55
C TRP A 39 -3.03 -7.86 12.68
N LYS A 40 -4.10 -8.55 13.08
CA LYS A 40 -4.15 -10.02 13.05
C LYS A 40 -3.90 -10.61 11.66
N LYS A 41 -4.26 -9.89 10.59
CA LYS A 41 -3.98 -10.31 9.21
C LYS A 41 -2.56 -9.99 8.80
N SER A 42 -2.08 -8.79 9.13
CA SER A 42 -0.71 -8.36 8.91
C SER A 42 -0.40 -7.11 9.73
N THR A 43 0.74 -7.11 10.42
CA THR A 43 1.29 -5.92 11.09
C THR A 43 2.14 -5.06 10.16
N GLU A 44 2.49 -5.59 9.00
CA GLU A 44 3.34 -4.92 8.02
C GLU A 44 2.57 -3.84 7.27
N ILE A 45 3.26 -2.74 7.03
CA ILE A 45 2.75 -1.68 6.16
C ILE A 45 3.05 -2.14 4.74
N LYS A 46 2.00 -2.42 3.96
CA LYS A 46 2.18 -2.66 2.54
C LYS A 46 2.70 -1.37 1.91
N PRO A 47 3.82 -1.42 1.15
CA PRO A 47 4.23 -0.26 0.38
C PRO A 47 3.10 0.09 -0.58
N ILE A 48 2.69 1.36 -0.57
CA ILE A 48 1.81 1.87 -1.60
C ILE A 48 2.71 2.01 -2.83
N PRO A 49 2.41 1.32 -3.95
CA PRO A 49 3.20 1.51 -5.15
C PRO A 49 3.16 2.99 -5.51
N GLY A 50 4.35 3.57 -5.72
CA GLY A 50 4.44 4.95 -6.18
C GLY A 50 3.66 5.14 -7.48
N ARG A 51 3.22 6.36 -7.76
CA ARG A 51 2.69 6.68 -9.09
C ARG A 51 3.75 6.32 -10.14
N PRO A 52 3.40 5.68 -11.27
CA PRO A 52 4.34 5.47 -12.35
C PRO A 52 4.97 6.81 -12.76
N ALA A 53 6.26 6.77 -13.09
CA ALA A 53 6.97 7.96 -13.53
C ALA A 53 6.31 8.52 -14.80
N LYS A 54 6.34 9.84 -14.97
CA LYS A 54 5.90 10.45 -16.24
C LYS A 54 6.83 9.99 -17.36
N ILE A 55 6.26 9.72 -18.53
CA ILE A 55 7.02 9.42 -19.75
C ILE A 55 7.95 10.62 -20.05
N SER A 56 9.21 10.35 -20.40
CA SER A 56 10.16 11.41 -20.70
C SER A 56 9.86 12.05 -22.06
N LYS A 57 10.16 13.35 -22.19
CA LYS A 57 9.95 14.08 -23.45
C LYS A 57 10.77 13.51 -24.61
N GLU A 58 11.99 13.07 -24.33
CA GLU A 58 12.89 12.48 -25.33
C GLU A 58 12.33 11.16 -25.90
N GLN A 59 11.72 10.33 -25.05
CA GLN A 59 11.07 9.09 -25.48
C GLN A 59 9.89 9.37 -26.41
N ILE A 60 9.07 10.39 -26.08
CA ILE A 60 7.93 10.79 -26.92
C ILE A 60 8.42 11.29 -28.27
N LEU A 61 9.47 12.13 -28.30
CA LEU A 61 10.02 12.65 -29.56
C LEU A 61 10.54 11.53 -30.46
N LYS A 62 11.27 10.56 -29.90
CA LYS A 62 11.77 9.40 -30.67
C LYS A 62 10.64 8.54 -31.23
N ASP A 63 9.57 8.34 -30.48
CA ASP A 63 8.41 7.57 -30.95
C ASP A 63 7.63 8.32 -32.05
N VAL A 64 7.58 9.65 -32.01
CA VAL A 64 7.02 10.47 -33.10
C VAL A 64 7.87 10.37 -34.36
N GLU A 65 9.19 10.36 -34.23
CA GLU A 65 10.11 10.20 -35.37
C GLU A 65 10.02 8.80 -36.01
N GLN A 66 9.91 7.75 -35.19
CA GLN A 66 9.85 6.36 -35.67
C GLN A 66 8.48 6.00 -36.25
N TYR A 67 7.41 6.58 -35.71
CA TYR A 67 6.04 6.25 -36.03
C TYR A 67 5.21 7.52 -36.20
N PRO A 68 5.38 8.28 -37.30
CA PRO A 68 4.72 9.58 -37.44
C PRO A 68 3.19 9.47 -37.57
N ASP A 69 2.70 8.43 -38.24
CA ASP A 69 1.29 8.27 -38.58
C ASP A 69 0.47 7.53 -37.54
N ASP A 70 1.12 6.97 -36.51
CA ASP A 70 0.46 6.17 -35.50
C ASP A 70 -0.46 6.99 -34.61
N TYR A 71 -1.60 6.38 -34.30
CA TYR A 71 -2.60 6.99 -33.44
C TYR A 71 -2.12 7.06 -31.99
N ILE A 72 -2.66 8.03 -31.24
CA ILE A 72 -2.34 8.21 -29.82
C ILE A 72 -2.66 6.93 -29.00
N SER A 73 -3.68 6.16 -29.40
CA SER A 73 -4.01 4.87 -28.77
C SER A 73 -2.89 3.84 -28.93
N GLU A 74 -2.32 3.73 -30.13
CA GLU A 74 -1.22 2.80 -30.42
C GLU A 74 0.05 3.20 -29.69
N ARG A 75 0.32 4.52 -29.60
CA ARG A 75 1.43 5.04 -28.78
C ARG A 75 1.24 4.77 -27.28
N ALA A 76 0.01 4.91 -26.78
CA ALA A 76 -0.30 4.65 -25.38
C ALA A 76 -0.04 3.18 -24.99
N GLU A 77 -0.37 2.23 -25.89
CA GLU A 77 -0.06 0.81 -25.68
C GLU A 77 1.44 0.54 -25.55
N ARG A 78 2.30 1.33 -26.22
CA ARG A 78 3.77 1.22 -26.11
C ARG A 78 4.32 1.79 -24.81
N PHE A 79 3.74 2.88 -24.33
CA PHE A 79 4.26 3.61 -23.17
C PHE A 79 3.68 3.17 -21.82
N GLY A 80 2.56 2.45 -21.80
CA GLY A 80 1.97 1.84 -20.59
C GLY A 80 1.73 2.81 -19.45
#